data_AF-A0A7C6YDJ9-F1
#
_entry.id   AF-A0A7C6YDJ9-F1
#
_cell.length_a   1.000
_cell.length_b   1.000
_cell.length_c   1.000
_cell.angle_alpha   90.00
_cell.angle_beta   90.00
_cell.angle_gamma   90.00
#
_symmetry.space_group_name_H-M   'P 1'
#
loop_
_entity.id
_entity.type
_entity.pdbx_description
1 polymer ?
#
loop_
_entity_poly.entity_id
_entity_poly.type
_entity_poly.pdbx_seq_one_letter_code
_entity_poly.pdbx_strand_id
1 'polypeptide(L)' 'MKQLIVLIAMLILGIHLFSMIAGGDEKSVSSTLQRVWIREAEMRRMEDSPEGPA' A
#
# COMPACT_ATOMS: atom_id res chain seq x y z
N MET A 1 26.98 -9.86 23.84
CA MET A 1 26.48 -10.67 22.69
C MET A 1 24.96 -10.73 22.61
N LYS A 2 24.24 -11.14 23.67
CA LYS A 2 22.77 -11.28 23.66
C LYS A 2 22.03 -9.98 23.25
N GLN A 3 22.46 -8.83 23.78
CA GLN A 3 21.87 -7.53 23.45
C GLN A 3 22.03 -7.14 21.97
N LEU A 4 23.15 -7.51 21.35
CA LEU A 4 23.45 -7.19 19.96
C LEU A 4 22.56 -8.01 19.00
N ILE A 5 22.28 -9.27 19.36
CA ILE A 5 21.35 -10.13 18.62
C ILE A 5 19.91 -9.58 18.70
N VAL A 6 19.48 -9.15 19.90
CA VAL A 6 18.13 -8.56 20.08
C VAL A 6 17.99 -7.26 19.28
N LEU A 7 19.02 -6.41 19.29
CA LEU A 7 19.03 -5.17 18.51
C LEU A 7 18.87 -5.46 17.00
N ILE A 8 19.66 -6.39 16.47
CA ILE A 8 19.58 -6.77 15.05
C ILE A 8 18.20 -7.34 14.72
N ALA A 9 17.66 -8.21 15.57
CA ALA A 9 16.33 -8.78 15.37
C ALA A 9 15.23 -7.70 15.32
N MET A 10 15.29 -6.70 16.20
CA MET A 10 14.34 -5.58 16.18
C MET A 10 14.46 -4.72 14.92
N LEU A 11 15.68 -4.47 14.45
CA LEU A 11 15.90 -3.72 13.20
C LEU A 11 15.35 -4.47 11.98
N ILE A 12 15.64 -5.76 11.86
CA ILE A 12 15.12 -6.59 10.76
C ILE A 12 13.59 -6.63 10.79
N LEU A 13 13.00 -6.84 11.97
CA LEU A 13 11.54 -6.86 12.13
C LEU A 13 10.92 -5.52 11.71
N GLY A 14 11.50 -4.40 12.14
CA GLY A 14 11.05 -3.06 11.78
C GLY A 14 11.06 -2.81 10.27
N ILE A 15 12.15 -3.20 9.60
CA ILE A 15 12.27 -3.09 8.14
C ILE A 15 11.22 -3.95 7.43
N HIS A 16 10.96 -5.16 7.95
CA HIS A 16 9.97 -6.07 7.37
C HIS A 16 8.55 -5.51 7.46
N LEU A 17 8.18 -4.98 8.64
CA LEU A 17 6.89 -4.33 8.84
C LEU A 17 6.73 -3.09 7.97
N PHE A 18 7.78 -2.27 7.86
CA PHE A 18 7.77 -1.09 6.98
C PHE A 18 7.56 -1.49 5.52
N SER A 19 8.28 -2.51 5.04
CA SER A 19 8.14 -3.00 3.66
C SER A 19 6.73 -3.55 3.39
N MET A 20 6.13 -4.24 4.36
CA MET A 20 4.76 -4.77 4.22
C MET A 20 3.72 -3.65 4.06
N ILE A 21 3.87 -2.54 4.78
CA ILE A 21 2.89 -1.45 4.80
C ILE A 21 3.13 -0.47 3.66
N ALA A 22 4.37 0.00 3.54
CA ALA A 22 4.75 1.14 2.70
C ALA A 22 5.71 0.75 1.56
N GLY A 23 6.09 -0.52 1.44
CA GLY A 23 6.97 -0.99 0.36
C GLY A 23 6.33 -0.80 -1.01
N GLY A 24 7.19 -0.67 -2.03
CA GLY A 24 6.77 -0.55 -3.43
C GLY A 24 6.32 -1.86 -4.08
N ASP A 25 6.26 -2.96 -3.31
CA ASP A 25 5.81 -4.26 -3.79
C ASP A 25 4.28 -4.27 -3.96
N GLU A 26 3.77 -5.00 -4.95
CA GLU A 26 2.36 -4.99 -5.38
C GLU A 26 1.39 -5.45 -4.29
N LYS A 27 1.91 -6.13 -3.26
CA LYS A 27 1.19 -6.66 -2.10
C LYS A 27 1.21 -5.72 -0.89
N SER A 28 1.83 -4.55 -0.98
CA SER A 28 1.82 -3.60 0.12
C SER A 28 0.43 -3.02 0.36
N VAL A 29 0.18 -2.63 1.61
CA VAL A 29 -1.08 -1.98 1.99
C VAL A 29 -1.24 -0.65 1.24
N SER A 30 -0.16 0.13 1.11
CA SER A 30 -0.15 1.41 0.40
C SER A 30 -0.52 1.26 -1.09
N SER A 31 0.07 0.30 -1.80
CA SER A 31 -0.25 0.07 -3.21
C SER A 31 -1.70 -0.37 -3.41
N THR A 32 -2.23 -1.17 -2.48
CA THR A 32 -3.64 -1.58 -2.49
C THR A 32 -4.58 -0.39 -2.30
N LEU A 33 -4.31 0.48 -1.33
CA LEU A 33 -5.10 1.70 -1.11
C LEU A 33 -5.05 2.63 -2.31
N GLN A 34 -3.87 2.81 -2.92
CA GLN A 34 -3.71 3.62 -4.12
C GLN A 34 -4.56 3.08 -5.29
N ARG A 35 -4.58 1.77 -5.51
CA ARG A 35 -5.42 1.15 -6.55
C ARG A 35 -6.91 1.37 -6.32
N VAL A 36 -7.37 1.23 -5.07
CA VAL A 36 -8.77 1.48 -4.71
C VAL A 36 -9.14 2.94 -4.97
N TRP A 37 -8.27 3.88 -4.57
CA TRP A 37 -8.48 5.31 -4.79
C TRP A 37 -8.56 5.68 -6.28
N ILE A 38 -7.65 5.15 -7.10
CA ILE A 38 -7.66 5.41 -8.55
C ILE A 38 -8.96 4.88 -9.17
N ARG A 39 -9.36 3.65 -8.82
CA ARG A 39 -10.61 3.04 -9.31
C ARG A 39 -11.84 3.84 -8.90
N GLU A 40 -11.85 4.36 -7.67
CA GLU A 40 -12.92 5.22 -7.18
C GLU A 40 -13.00 6.53 -7.97
N ALA A 41 -11.85 7.18 -8.22
CA ALA A 41 -11.79 8.39 -9.03
C ALA A 41 -12.25 8.15 -10.48
N GLU A 42 -11.92 7.00 -11.07
CA GLU A 42 -12.40 6.61 -12.40
C GLU A 42 -13.92 6.41 -12.44
N MET A 43 -14.50 5.75 -11.43
CA MET A 43 -15.96 5.56 -11.34
C MET A 43 -16.69 6.90 -11.22
N ARG A 44 -16.19 7.83 -10.39
CA ARG A 44 -16.78 9.18 -10.28
C ARG A 44 -16.72 9.94 -11.60
N ARG A 45 -15.62 9.84 -12.34
CA ARG A 45 -15.50 10.45 -13.68
C ARG A 45 -16.46 9.85 -14.70
N MET A 46 -16.74 8.54 -14.62
CA MET A 46 -17.74 7.90 -15.49
C MET A 46 -19.16 8.33 -15.13
N GLU A 47 -19.48 8.46 -13.85
CA GLU A 47 -20.79 8.93 -13.36
C GLU A 47 -21.06 10.40 -13.73
N ASP A 48 -20.04 11.26 -13.64
CA ASP A 48 -20.13 12.68 -14.02
C ASP A 48 -20.03 12.93 -15.54
N SER A 49 -19.83 11.88 -16.37
CA SER A 49 -19.75 12.02 -17.83
C SER A 49 -21.17 12.14 -18.42
N PRO A 50 -21.47 13.22 -19.19
CA PRO A 50 -22.83 13.49 -19.70
C PRO A 50 -23.33 12.49 -20.77
N GLU A 51 -22.47 11.57 -21.22
CA GLU A 51 -22.82 10.46 -22.09
C GLU A 51 -23.01 9.20 -21.24
N GLY A 52 -24.24 8.98 -20.74
CA GLY A 52 -24.59 7.76 -19.99
C GLY A 52 -24.45 6.49 -20.83
N PRO A 53 -24.46 5.29 -20.21
CA PRO A 53 -24.29 4.03 -20.93
C PRO A 53 -25.50 3.79 -21.84
N ALA A 54 -25.28 3.86 -23.15
CA ALA A 54 -26.15 3.31 -24.18
C ALA A 54 -25.98 1.79 -24.28
#